data_AF-A0A1M6H1A0-F1
#
_entry.id   AF-A0A1M6H1A0-F1
#
_cell.length_a   1.000
_cell.length_b   1.000
_cell.length_c   1.000
_cell.angle_alpha   90.00
_cell.angle_beta   90.00
_cell.angle_gamma   90.00
#
_symmetry.space_group_name_H-M   'P 1'
#
loop_
_entity.id
_entity.type
_entity.pdbx_description
1 polymer ?
#
loop_
_entity_poly.entity_id
_entity_poly.type
_entity_poly.pdbx_seq_one_letter_code
_entity_poly.pdbx_strand_id
1 'polypeptide(L)'
;MIINTCMGLSEAISITQKEARHKEAATSFIEKLFMNLPSDAQFALQESEDGNLELYIENPGVYFTALGREQKAALLRLEVVNNSDNTSRLIAHFETAPASSDSDDVTFSSHELINTLGELYWQVYSPTEQDWVNEWQTGRPTIVRLNNDVDGNDTTAPLSATFWAPPRPDPSRISGGNQNGGRSNRR
;
A
#
# COMPACT_ATOMS: atom_id res chain seq x y z
N MET A 1 25.96 8.94 -42.08
CA MET A 1 25.94 7.98 -40.95
C MET A 1 24.80 8.41 -40.02
N ILE A 2 23.59 7.89 -40.26
CA ILE A 2 22.34 8.26 -39.56
C ILE A 2 21.60 6.94 -39.29
N ILE A 3 22.14 6.09 -38.42
CA ILE A 3 21.53 4.80 -38.05
C ILE A 3 21.50 4.60 -36.53
N ASN A 4 22.37 5.27 -35.76
CA ASN A 4 22.44 5.09 -34.30
C ASN A 4 21.39 5.88 -33.51
N THR A 5 20.79 6.93 -34.07
CA THR A 5 19.80 7.78 -33.35
C THR A 5 18.42 7.15 -33.27
N CYS A 6 17.98 6.39 -34.29
CA CYS A 6 16.65 5.79 -34.32
C CYS A 6 16.52 4.56 -33.40
N MET A 7 17.59 3.78 -33.23
CA MET A 7 17.57 2.61 -32.34
C MET A 7 17.52 3.04 -30.86
N GLY A 8 18.30 4.04 -30.47
CA GLY A 8 18.29 4.57 -29.09
C GLY A 8 16.97 5.24 -28.71
N LEU A 9 16.30 5.92 -29.66
CA LEU A 9 14.96 6.47 -29.44
C LEU A 9 13.90 5.37 -29.27
N SER A 10 13.96 4.31 -30.07
CA SER A 10 12.98 3.22 -29.97
C SER A 10 13.13 2.41 -28.67
N GLU A 11 14.37 2.23 -28.20
CA GLU A 11 14.66 1.57 -26.93
C GLU A 11 14.23 2.44 -25.74
N ALA A 12 14.52 3.75 -25.77
CA ALA A 12 14.07 4.69 -24.76
C ALA A 12 12.53 4.75 -24.67
N ILE A 13 11.82 4.81 -25.81
CA ILE A 13 10.35 4.77 -25.84
C ILE A 13 9.82 3.47 -25.25
N SER A 14 10.46 2.33 -25.53
CA SER A 14 10.06 1.04 -24.96
C SER A 14 10.26 0.97 -23.45
N ILE A 15 11.34 1.56 -22.93
CA ILE A 15 11.63 1.62 -21.50
C ILE A 15 10.59 2.50 -20.80
N THR A 16 10.36 3.71 -21.31
CA THR A 16 9.35 4.63 -20.75
C THR A 16 7.94 4.03 -20.78
N GLN A 17 7.57 3.32 -21.84
CA GLN A 17 6.26 2.63 -21.90
C GLN A 17 6.15 1.47 -20.90
N LYS A 18 7.24 0.73 -20.68
CA LYS A 18 7.28 -0.35 -19.70
C LYS A 18 7.13 0.19 -18.28
N GLU A 19 7.85 1.26 -17.96
CA GLU A 19 7.76 1.96 -16.67
C GLU A 19 6.37 2.52 -16.41
N ALA A 20 5.76 3.17 -17.42
CA ALA A 20 4.39 3.67 -17.32
C ALA A 20 3.39 2.54 -17.02
N ARG A 21 3.50 1.39 -17.70
CA ARG A 21 2.65 0.21 -17.43
C ARG A 21 2.88 -0.38 -16.04
N HIS A 22 4.12 -0.44 -15.59
CA HIS A 22 4.43 -0.93 -14.24
C HIS A 22 3.84 0.00 -13.18
N LYS A 23 3.99 1.32 -13.35
CA LYS A 23 3.41 2.32 -12.46
C LYS A 23 1.88 2.26 -12.41
N GLU A 24 1.23 2.10 -13.56
CA GLU A 24 -0.23 1.94 -13.65
C GLU A 24 -0.68 0.64 -12.95
N ALA A 25 0.02 -0.47 -13.19
CA ALA A 25 -0.26 -1.74 -12.53
C ALA A 25 -0.08 -1.67 -11.01
N ALA A 26 0.99 -1.02 -10.53
CA ALA A 26 1.24 -0.79 -9.12
C ALA A 26 0.15 0.09 -8.49
N THR A 27 -0.20 1.20 -9.13
CA THR A 27 -1.27 2.10 -8.67
C THR A 27 -2.60 1.34 -8.59
N SER A 28 -2.94 0.57 -9.63
CA SER A 28 -4.17 -0.23 -9.65
C SER A 28 -4.17 -1.33 -8.59
N PHE A 29 -3.02 -1.96 -8.33
CA PHE A 29 -2.88 -2.94 -7.25
C PHE A 29 -3.15 -2.29 -5.89
N ILE A 30 -2.52 -1.15 -5.60
CA ILE A 30 -2.68 -0.42 -4.33
C ILE A 30 -4.12 0.08 -4.20
N GLU A 31 -4.71 0.64 -5.25
CA GLU A 31 -6.12 1.07 -5.24
C GLU A 31 -7.06 -0.10 -4.91
N LYS A 32 -6.89 -1.25 -5.56
CA LYS A 32 -7.69 -2.45 -5.28
C LYS A 32 -7.47 -2.96 -3.85
N LEU A 33 -6.23 -2.94 -3.36
CA LEU A 33 -5.91 -3.28 -1.98
C LEU A 33 -6.74 -2.41 -1.03
N PHE A 34 -6.62 -1.07 -1.13
CA PHE A 34 -7.31 -0.13 -0.25
C PHE A 34 -8.85 -0.24 -0.30
N MET A 35 -9.42 -0.43 -1.49
CA MET A 35 -10.86 -0.63 -1.66
C MET A 35 -11.36 -1.92 -1.02
N ASN A 36 -10.51 -2.95 -0.93
CA ASN A 36 -10.88 -4.29 -0.47
C ASN A 36 -10.43 -4.62 0.95
N LEU A 37 -9.77 -3.70 1.65
CA LEU A 37 -9.28 -3.91 3.02
C LEU A 37 -10.37 -4.45 3.96
N PRO A 38 -10.10 -5.55 4.68
CA PRO A 38 -10.94 -6.07 5.76
C PRO A 38 -11.23 -5.02 6.84
N SER A 39 -12.38 -5.11 7.51
CA SER A 39 -12.81 -4.12 8.52
C SER A 39 -11.87 -4.03 9.72
N ASP A 40 -11.16 -5.11 10.02
CA ASP A 40 -10.22 -5.28 11.12
C ASP A 40 -8.77 -4.91 10.73
N ALA A 41 -8.51 -4.53 9.48
CA ALA A 41 -7.18 -4.13 9.03
C ALA A 41 -6.67 -2.90 9.80
N GLN A 42 -5.43 -2.97 10.29
CA GLN A 42 -4.74 -1.89 11.00
C GLN A 42 -3.62 -1.32 10.16
N PHE A 43 -3.33 -0.03 10.37
CA PHE A 43 -2.34 0.71 9.60
C PHE A 43 -1.35 1.36 10.54
N ALA A 44 -0.08 1.31 10.15
CA ALA A 44 0.96 2.15 10.72
C ALA A 44 1.79 2.76 9.59
N LEU A 45 2.08 4.05 9.69
CA LEU A 45 3.04 4.75 8.85
C LEU A 45 4.19 5.19 9.75
N GLN A 46 5.38 4.68 9.47
CA GLN A 46 6.57 4.92 10.28
C GLN A 46 7.82 5.00 9.42
N GLU A 47 8.84 5.65 9.93
CA GLU A 47 10.17 5.66 9.35
C GLU A 47 10.97 4.47 9.92
N SER A 48 11.67 3.73 9.05
CA SER A 48 12.52 2.62 9.42
C SER A 48 13.84 3.10 10.02
N GLU A 49 14.63 2.19 10.59
CA GLU A 49 15.97 2.52 11.11
C GLU A 49 16.91 3.08 10.03
N ASP A 50 16.69 2.71 8.76
CA ASP A 50 17.45 3.18 7.61
C ASP A 50 16.92 4.53 7.05
N GLY A 51 15.89 5.11 7.67
CA GLY A 51 15.25 6.33 7.20
C GLY A 51 14.24 6.11 6.06
N ASN A 52 13.85 4.86 5.78
CA ASN A 52 12.86 4.56 4.76
C ASN A 52 11.45 4.72 5.31
N LEU A 53 10.56 5.36 4.56
CA LEU A 53 9.17 5.52 4.98
C LEU A 53 8.37 4.26 4.61
N GLU A 54 7.77 3.62 5.61
CA GLU A 54 7.11 2.33 5.50
C GLU A 54 5.65 2.40 5.93
N LEU A 55 4.76 1.98 5.03
CA LEU A 55 3.35 1.78 5.34
C LEU A 55 3.08 0.30 5.65
N TYR A 56 2.72 0.02 6.90
CA TYR A 56 2.33 -1.29 7.38
C TYR A 56 0.81 -1.44 7.35
N ILE A 57 0.36 -2.61 6.91
CA ILE A 57 -1.04 -3.01 6.86
C ILE A 57 -1.15 -4.41 7.46
N GLU A 58 -1.70 -4.49 8.67
CA GLU A 58 -2.04 -5.75 9.30
C GLU A 58 -3.39 -6.27 8.77
N ASN A 59 -3.49 -7.59 8.60
CA ASN A 59 -4.60 -8.27 7.92
C ASN A 59 -5.02 -7.56 6.60
N PRO A 60 -4.10 -7.42 5.63
CA PRO A 60 -4.37 -6.72 4.37
C PRO A 60 -5.43 -7.41 3.49
N GLY A 61 -5.82 -8.65 3.82
CA GLY A 61 -6.84 -9.40 3.09
C GLY A 61 -6.37 -9.92 1.72
N VAL A 62 -5.06 -9.94 1.48
CA VAL A 62 -4.46 -10.39 0.22
C VAL A 62 -3.74 -11.73 0.37
N TYR A 63 -3.56 -12.39 -0.76
CA TYR A 63 -2.81 -13.64 -0.87
C TYR A 63 -1.58 -13.44 -1.74
N PHE A 64 -0.52 -14.20 -1.46
CA PHE A 64 0.73 -14.20 -2.24
C PHE A 64 1.22 -15.62 -2.43
N THR A 65 1.99 -15.86 -3.50
CA THR A 65 2.57 -17.19 -3.75
C THR A 65 3.95 -17.27 -3.11
N ALA A 66 4.15 -18.25 -2.24
CA ALA A 66 5.46 -18.57 -1.69
C ALA A 66 5.61 -20.07 -1.49
N LEU A 67 6.83 -20.59 -1.71
CA LEU A 67 7.14 -22.03 -1.64
C LEU A 67 6.20 -22.90 -2.50
N GLY A 68 5.76 -22.37 -3.64
CA GLY A 68 4.85 -23.06 -4.59
C GLY A 68 3.40 -23.17 -4.12
N ARG A 69 2.97 -22.41 -3.10
CA ARG A 69 1.60 -22.40 -2.58
C ARG A 69 1.10 -20.96 -2.41
N GLU A 70 -0.21 -20.79 -2.51
CA GLU A 70 -0.85 -19.53 -2.17
C GLU A 70 -0.99 -19.42 -0.64
N GLN A 71 -0.56 -18.28 -0.10
CA GLN A 71 -0.50 -17.98 1.33
C GLN A 71 -1.27 -16.69 1.60
N LYS A 72 -2.02 -16.65 2.71
CA LYS A 72 -2.69 -15.42 3.15
C LYS A 72 -1.68 -14.52 3.86
N ALA A 73 -1.56 -13.27 3.44
CA ALA A 73 -0.75 -12.29 4.14
C ALA A 73 -1.41 -11.89 5.46
N ALA A 74 -0.64 -11.98 6.55
CA ALA A 74 -0.98 -11.39 7.84
C ALA A 74 -0.47 -9.96 7.94
N LEU A 75 0.66 -9.66 7.29
CA LEU A 75 1.23 -8.33 7.20
C LEU A 75 1.61 -8.03 5.74
N LEU A 76 1.31 -6.80 5.33
CA LEU A 76 1.84 -6.18 4.12
C LEU A 76 2.59 -4.91 4.51
N ARG A 77 3.84 -4.80 4.10
CA ARG A 77 4.66 -3.60 4.24
C ARG A 77 4.96 -3.01 2.87
N LEU A 78 4.54 -1.78 2.63
CA LEU A 78 4.90 -1.00 1.45
C LEU A 78 6.04 -0.04 1.80
N GLU A 79 7.25 -0.44 1.45
CA GLU A 79 8.49 0.28 1.76
C GLU A 79 8.88 1.19 0.59
N VAL A 80 9.15 2.45 0.91
CA VAL A 80 9.84 3.36 -0.02
C VAL A 80 11.32 3.36 0.29
N VAL A 81 12.13 2.89 -0.65
CA VAL A 81 13.59 2.91 -0.56
C VAL A 81 14.13 4.06 -1.38
N ASN A 82 14.79 5.01 -0.73
CA ASN A 82 15.45 6.14 -1.38
C ASN A 82 16.89 5.77 -1.75
N ASN A 83 17.25 5.94 -3.02
CA ASN A 83 18.61 5.73 -3.51
C ASN A 83 19.41 7.05 -3.41
N SER A 84 20.73 6.94 -3.43
CA SER A 84 21.65 8.08 -3.36
C SER A 84 21.61 9.03 -4.56
N ASP A 85 20.89 8.65 -5.62
CA ASP A 85 20.70 9.42 -6.85
C ASP A 85 19.33 10.13 -6.90
N ASN A 86 18.70 10.34 -5.74
CA ASN A 86 17.36 10.94 -5.57
C ASN A 86 16.23 10.16 -6.28
N THR A 87 16.46 8.88 -6.57
CA THR A 87 15.43 7.99 -7.10
C THR A 87 14.87 7.11 -6.01
N SER A 88 13.58 6.76 -6.07
CA SER A 88 12.98 5.86 -5.10
C SER A 88 12.35 4.62 -5.73
N ARG A 89 12.37 3.54 -4.97
CA ARG A 89 11.66 2.30 -5.30
C ARG A 89 10.55 2.06 -4.31
N LEU A 90 9.44 1.52 -4.79
CA LEU A 90 8.36 1.03 -3.94
C LEU A 90 8.38 -0.50 -3.93
N ILE A 91 8.58 -1.07 -2.76
CA ILE A 91 8.68 -2.53 -2.57
C ILE A 91 7.55 -2.98 -1.66
N ALA A 92 6.80 -4.00 -2.10
CA ALA A 92 5.79 -4.67 -1.29
C ALA A 92 6.38 -5.93 -0.67
N HIS A 93 6.37 -6.01 0.66
CA HIS A 93 6.76 -7.18 1.43
C HIS A 93 5.53 -7.81 2.06
N PHE A 94 5.41 -9.12 1.91
CA PHE A 94 4.31 -9.92 2.42
C PHE A 94 4.84 -10.92 3.43
N GLU A 95 4.11 -11.07 4.52
CA GLU A 95 4.44 -11.99 5.60
C GLU A 95 3.20 -12.77 6.04
N THR A 96 3.35 -14.07 6.30
CA THR A 96 2.31 -14.91 6.88
C THR A 96 2.29 -14.85 8.40
N ALA A 97 1.13 -15.04 9.01
CA ALA A 97 1.06 -15.32 10.44
C ALA A 97 1.63 -16.71 10.73
N PRO A 98 2.26 -16.92 11.89
CA PRO A 98 2.61 -18.27 12.35
C PRO A 98 1.33 -19.11 12.48
N ALA A 99 1.37 -20.35 11.97
CA ALA A 99 0.21 -21.24 11.94
C ALA A 99 -0.25 -21.69 13.34
N SER A 100 0.65 -21.66 14.33
CA SER A 100 0.38 -21.88 15.75
C SER A 100 1.42 -21.14 16.60
N SER A 101 1.16 -21.01 17.91
CA SER A 101 2.09 -20.43 18.88
C SER A 101 3.43 -21.18 19.01
N ASP A 102 3.51 -22.39 18.46
CA ASP A 102 4.69 -23.28 18.50
C ASP A 102 5.35 -23.44 17.12
N SER A 103 4.85 -22.77 16.06
CA SER A 103 5.40 -22.85 14.71
C SER A 103 6.06 -21.54 14.32
N ASP A 104 7.37 -21.58 14.05
CA ASP A 104 8.14 -20.43 13.52
C ASP A 104 8.06 -20.33 11.98
N ASP A 105 7.10 -20.99 11.34
CA ASP A 105 6.96 -21.02 9.88
C ASP A 105 6.38 -19.70 9.36
N VAL A 106 7.17 -18.64 9.46
CA VAL A 106 6.90 -17.34 8.83
C VAL A 106 7.46 -17.37 7.41
N THR A 107 6.60 -17.18 6.43
CA THR A 107 6.98 -17.11 5.03
C THR A 107 6.96 -15.66 4.56
N PHE A 108 8.01 -15.28 3.85
CA PHE A 108 8.19 -13.93 3.32
C PHE A 108 8.20 -13.93 1.79
N SER A 109 7.65 -12.88 1.19
CA SER A 109 7.83 -12.59 -0.24
C SER A 109 7.95 -11.09 -0.44
N SER A 110 8.81 -10.68 -1.36
CA SER A 110 9.01 -9.26 -1.69
C SER A 110 8.88 -9.04 -3.19
N HIS A 111 8.18 -7.99 -3.58
CA HIS A 111 7.94 -7.64 -4.97
C HIS A 111 8.17 -6.14 -5.17
N GLU A 112 9.04 -5.79 -6.11
CA GLU A 112 9.20 -4.41 -6.55
C GLU A 112 7.97 -3.99 -7.37
N LEU A 113 7.27 -2.96 -6.91
CA LEU A 113 6.06 -2.43 -7.54
C LEU A 113 6.39 -1.28 -8.50
N ILE A 114 7.25 -0.36 -8.06
CA ILE A 114 7.62 0.83 -8.82
C ILE A 114 9.14 1.01 -8.75
N ASN A 115 9.75 1.25 -9.90
CA ASN A 115 11.13 1.73 -10.03
C ASN A 115 11.02 3.15 -10.61
N THR A 116 11.06 4.18 -9.76
CA THR A 116 10.78 5.57 -10.19
C THR A 116 12.05 6.42 -10.13
N LEU A 117 12.12 7.46 -10.98
CA LEU A 117 13.28 8.35 -11.13
C LEU A 117 13.29 9.57 -10.18
N GLY A 118 12.44 9.59 -9.15
CA GLY A 118 12.31 10.69 -8.20
C GLY A 118 11.95 10.20 -6.80
N GLU A 119 11.90 11.10 -5.83
CA GLU A 119 11.63 10.74 -4.44
C GLU A 119 10.17 10.32 -4.27
N LEU A 120 9.92 9.27 -3.48
CA LEU A 120 8.58 8.83 -3.12
C LEU A 120 8.36 9.03 -1.62
N TYR A 121 7.12 9.32 -1.23
CA TYR A 121 6.75 9.29 0.19
C TYR A 121 5.25 9.11 0.38
N TRP A 122 4.89 8.45 1.48
CA TRP A 122 3.53 8.24 1.93
C TRP A 122 3.05 9.38 2.82
N GLN A 123 1.76 9.69 2.72
CA GLN A 123 1.08 10.56 3.68
C GLN A 123 -0.31 10.00 3.98
N VAL A 124 -0.77 10.25 5.19
CA VAL A 124 -2.13 9.90 5.63
C VAL A 124 -2.89 11.18 5.93
N TYR A 125 -4.15 11.27 5.50
CA TYR A 125 -4.99 12.39 5.90
C TYR A 125 -5.52 12.15 7.32
N SER A 126 -5.15 13.02 8.26
CA SER A 126 -5.60 13.01 9.64
C SER A 126 -6.89 13.84 9.78
N PRO A 127 -8.06 13.23 10.09
CA PRO A 127 -9.28 14.00 10.32
C PRO A 127 -9.21 14.89 11.56
N THR A 128 -8.36 14.52 12.53
CA THR A 128 -8.17 15.26 13.78
C THR A 128 -7.37 16.54 13.54
N GLU A 129 -6.27 16.45 12.79
CA GLU A 129 -5.40 17.60 12.45
C GLU A 129 -5.90 18.36 11.23
N GLN A 130 -6.82 17.75 10.45
CA GLN A 130 -7.31 18.23 9.16
C GLN A 130 -6.19 18.42 8.12
N ASP A 131 -5.10 17.66 8.25
CA ASP A 131 -3.90 17.80 7.42
C ASP A 131 -3.29 16.44 7.04
N TRP A 132 -2.33 16.47 6.12
CA TRP A 132 -1.53 15.32 5.71
C TRP A 132 -0.36 15.13 6.67
N VAL A 133 -0.29 13.94 7.27
CA VAL A 133 0.76 13.56 8.22
C VAL A 133 1.66 12.48 7.62
N ASN A 134 2.94 12.51 7.97
CA ASN A 134 3.94 11.54 7.53
C ASN A 134 4.12 10.38 8.53
N GLU A 135 3.39 10.41 9.65
CA GLU A 135 3.38 9.37 10.67
C GLU A 135 1.93 9.03 11.01
N TRP A 136 1.65 7.75 11.24
CA TRP A 136 0.31 7.28 11.61
C TRP A 136 0.43 6.07 12.49
N GLN A 137 0.04 6.15 13.76
CA GLN A 137 0.28 5.06 14.71
C GLN A 137 -0.95 4.20 15.03
N THR A 138 -2.18 4.68 14.77
CA THR A 138 -3.37 3.89 15.15
C THR A 138 -4.54 4.04 14.19
N GLY A 139 -5.16 2.91 13.88
CA GLY A 139 -6.46 2.82 13.22
C GLY A 139 -6.40 2.85 11.69
N ARG A 140 -7.56 2.57 11.08
CA ARG A 140 -7.73 2.56 9.62
C ARG A 140 -7.88 3.99 9.08
N PRO A 141 -6.95 4.48 8.24
CA PRO A 141 -7.10 5.78 7.61
C PRO A 141 -8.18 5.73 6.55
N THR A 142 -8.83 6.87 6.31
CA THR A 142 -9.81 6.99 5.22
C THR A 142 -9.13 7.26 3.88
N ILE A 143 -8.03 8.01 3.90
CA ILE A 143 -7.34 8.47 2.70
C ILE A 143 -5.83 8.39 2.93
N VAL A 144 -5.13 7.76 2.00
CA VAL A 144 -3.67 7.65 1.97
C VAL A 144 -3.20 8.17 0.63
N ARG A 145 -2.04 8.83 0.59
CA ARG A 145 -1.45 9.37 -0.63
C ARG A 145 -0.02 8.88 -0.77
N LEU A 146 0.34 8.45 -1.97
CA LEU A 146 1.72 8.27 -2.40
C LEU A 146 2.09 9.47 -3.26
N ASN A 147 3.06 10.25 -2.82
CA ASN A 147 3.60 11.37 -3.57
C ASN A 147 4.87 10.95 -4.30
N ASN A 148 5.12 11.62 -5.42
CA ASN A 148 6.38 11.60 -6.12
C ASN A 148 6.87 13.04 -6.23
N ASP A 149 7.96 13.36 -5.54
CA ASP A 149 8.69 14.61 -5.76
C ASP A 149 9.70 14.37 -6.88
N VAL A 150 9.66 15.21 -7.90
CA VAL A 150 10.64 15.20 -8.97
C VAL A 150 11.46 16.46 -8.75
N ASP A 151 12.76 16.29 -8.51
CA ASP A 151 13.70 17.40 -8.27
C ASP A 151 13.35 18.61 -9.15
N GLY A 152 13.21 19.77 -8.51
CA GLY A 152 12.49 20.98 -8.96
C GLY A 152 12.94 21.67 -10.26
N ASN A 153 13.65 20.95 -11.12
CA ASN A 153 14.05 21.34 -12.46
C ASN A 153 13.18 20.67 -13.55
N ASP A 154 12.39 19.64 -13.21
CA ASP A 154 11.38 19.08 -14.11
C ASP A 154 10.04 19.79 -13.90
N THR A 155 9.46 20.32 -14.98
CA THR A 155 8.19 21.06 -14.96
C THR A 155 6.98 20.13 -15.03
N THR A 156 7.20 18.82 -14.96
CA THR A 156 6.14 17.84 -14.81
C THR A 156 5.57 17.92 -13.39
N ALA A 157 4.26 18.13 -13.29
CA ALA A 157 3.58 18.29 -12.01
C ALA A 157 3.89 17.09 -11.08
N PRO A 158 4.09 17.32 -9.76
CA PRO A 158 4.32 16.24 -8.81
C PRO A 158 3.20 15.21 -8.93
N LEU A 159 3.58 13.97 -9.23
CA LEU A 159 2.63 12.94 -9.54
C LEU A 159 2.21 12.27 -8.23
N SER A 160 1.02 12.60 -7.76
CA SER A 160 0.43 12.01 -6.55
C SER A 160 -0.67 11.01 -6.91
N ALA A 161 -0.67 9.87 -6.22
CA ALA A 161 -1.74 8.88 -6.26
C ALA A 161 -2.43 8.87 -4.90
N THR A 162 -3.75 9.09 -4.89
CA THR A 162 -4.56 9.09 -3.66
C THR A 162 -5.43 7.84 -3.63
N PHE A 163 -5.38 7.13 -2.52
CA PHE A 163 -6.08 5.86 -2.29
C PHE A 163 -7.12 6.04 -1.20
N TRP A 164 -8.35 5.63 -1.49
CA TRP A 164 -9.46 5.69 -0.54
C TRP A 164 -9.66 4.32 0.13
N ALA A 165 -9.64 4.31 1.47
CA ALA A 165 -10.03 3.17 2.28
C ALA A 165 -11.46 3.41 2.79
N PRO A 166 -12.49 2.80 2.16
CA PRO A 166 -13.86 3.02 2.57
C PRO A 166 -14.07 2.54 4.01
N PRO A 167 -14.85 3.27 4.84
CA PRO A 167 -15.21 2.80 6.17
C PRO A 167 -16.04 1.52 6.03
N ARG A 168 -15.63 0.45 6.71
CA ARG A 168 -16.38 -0.79 6.79
C ARG A 168 -16.94 -0.95 8.21
N PRO A 169 -18.23 -1.25 8.37
CA PRO A 169 -18.79 -1.51 9.68
C PRO A 169 -18.09 -2.74 10.27
N ASP A 170 -17.64 -2.61 11.51
CA ASP A 170 -17.08 -3.72 12.27
C ASP A 170 -18.16 -4.80 12.42
N PRO A 171 -17.92 -6.04 11.92
CA PRO A 171 -18.89 -7.12 12.00
C PRO A 171 -19.29 -7.44 13.45
N SER A 172 -18.43 -7.16 14.43
CA SER A 172 -18.75 -7.35 15.85
C SER A 172 -19.85 -6.41 16.35
N ARG A 173 -20.04 -5.24 15.72
CA ARG A 173 -21.09 -4.26 16.07
C ARG A 173 -22.46 -4.61 15.51
N ILE A 174 -22.54 -5.45 14.47
CA ILE A 174 -23.80 -5.78 13.80
C ILE A 174 -24.58 -6.85 14.57
N SER A 175 -23.93 -7.63 15.43
CA SER A 175 -24.54 -8.76 16.14
C SER A 175 -25.36 -8.40 17.39
N GLY A 176 -25.50 -7.11 17.75
CA GLY A 176 -26.18 -6.65 18.97
C GLY A 176 -27.68 -6.29 18.81
N GLY A 177 -28.24 -6.41 17.61
CA GLY A 177 -29.51 -5.76 17.25
C GLY A 177 -30.72 -6.67 17.05
N ASN A 178 -30.98 -7.69 17.88
CA ASN A 178 -32.33 -8.31 17.90
C ASN A 178 -32.64 -9.15 19.15
N GLN A 179 -32.80 -8.52 20.33
CA GLN A 179 -33.53 -9.13 21.45
C GLN A 179 -34.28 -8.06 22.24
N ASN A 180 -35.53 -7.74 21.84
CA ASN A 180 -36.65 -7.58 22.78
C ASN A 180 -37.92 -7.11 22.06
N GLY A 181 -38.82 -8.06 21.84
CA GLY A 181 -40.19 -7.79 21.38
C GLY A 181 -41.17 -8.84 21.90
N GLY A 182 -40.92 -9.37 23.10
CA GLY A 182 -41.84 -10.30 23.77
C GLY A 182 -43.00 -9.54 24.41
N ARG A 183 -44.09 -9.37 23.66
CA ARG A 183 -45.40 -8.93 24.17
C ARG A 183 -45.86 -9.87 25.30
N SER A 184 -45.90 -9.34 26.52
CA SER A 184 -46.61 -9.97 27.64
C SER A 184 -48.05 -9.46 27.65
N ASN A 185 -48.97 -10.27 27.12
CA ASN A 185 -50.40 -10.15 27.41
C ASN A 185 -50.67 -10.88 28.72
N ARG A 186 -51.05 -10.16 29.78
CA ARG A 186 -51.77 -10.75 30.91
C ARG A 186 -53.14 -10.12 31.01
N ARG A 187 -54.12 -11.02 31.04
CA ARG A 187 -55.54 -10.83 31.31
C ARG A 187 -55.77 -10.33 32.73
#